data_AF-A0A4Q0AVR6-F1
#
_entry.id   AF-A0A4Q0AVR6-F1
#
_cell.length_a   1.000
_cell.length_b   1.000
_cell.length_c   1.000
_cell.angle_alpha   90.00
_cell.angle_beta   90.00
_cell.angle_gamma   90.00
#
_symmetry.space_group_name_H-M   'P 1'
#
loop_
_entity.id
_entity.type
_entity.pdbx_description
1 polymer ?
#
loop_
_entity_poly.entity_id
_entity_poly.type
_entity_poly.pdbx_seq_one_letter_code
_entity_poly.pdbx_strand_id
1 'polypeptide(L)'
;MAILTQESENRLKIFLGTDKFPCTGEKFPEVYKIVCLPTNKVYVGSSSRCVYRRFKDRRGFLRAKTHHSILLQRAWDKYKPEEFQFEVLEFCTPDECIAKEQYYINRYKAANPEFGFNISPFAGSNKGSKFKRTHPIAPKSQKSIELMKAALKGKPKSKEHAAKVGLAKAIPIVQLSIIGTLLNVWKAAEYAARDLKLHQGNIVNCCKGKRKTTGGYKWMYKSDYYGNIRTGNS
;
A
#
# COMPACT_ATOMS: atom_id res chain seq x y z
N MET A 1 36.57 4.96 -29.83
CA MET A 1 35.40 5.61 -30.46
C MET A 1 34.33 4.55 -30.62
N ALA A 2 33.53 4.30 -29.57
CA ALA A 2 32.50 3.27 -29.62
C ALA A 2 31.34 3.78 -30.48
N ILE A 3 31.06 3.06 -31.57
CA ILE A 3 29.97 3.34 -32.50
C ILE A 3 28.67 3.06 -31.76
N LEU A 4 28.00 4.12 -31.31
CA LEU A 4 26.62 4.05 -30.86
C LEU A 4 25.77 3.77 -32.09
N THR A 5 25.02 2.67 -32.07
CA THR A 5 24.16 2.27 -33.21
C THR A 5 23.08 3.31 -33.44
N GLN A 6 22.65 3.50 -34.69
CA GLN A 6 21.56 4.42 -35.09
C GLN A 6 20.25 4.22 -34.28
N GLU A 7 20.07 3.03 -33.70
CA GLU A 7 18.98 2.68 -32.78
C GLU A 7 19.05 3.39 -31.42
N SER A 8 20.25 3.65 -30.93
CA SER A 8 20.48 4.34 -29.65
C SER A 8 20.25 5.86 -29.77
N GLU A 9 20.59 6.45 -30.91
CA GLU A 9 20.30 7.86 -31.20
C GLU A 9 18.80 8.10 -31.46
N ASN A 10 18.10 7.15 -32.08
CA ASN A 10 16.66 7.26 -32.34
C ASN A 10 15.76 7.10 -31.09
N ARG A 11 16.29 6.64 -29.96
CA ARG A 11 15.53 6.45 -28.71
C ARG A 11 15.55 7.66 -27.76
N LEU A 12 16.37 8.69 -28.04
CA LEU A 12 16.42 9.96 -27.31
C LEU A 12 15.34 10.96 -27.77
N LYS A 13 14.10 10.50 -28.04
CA LYS A 13 13.02 11.38 -28.46
C LYS A 13 12.40 12.11 -27.28
N ILE A 14 12.35 13.44 -27.38
CA ILE A 14 11.51 14.32 -26.57
C ILE A 14 10.07 13.80 -26.65
N PHE A 15 9.48 13.43 -25.51
CA PHE A 15 8.14 12.87 -25.45
C PHE A 15 7.10 14.00 -25.52
N LEU A 16 6.91 14.59 -26.69
CA LEU A 16 5.84 15.54 -26.97
C LEU A 16 4.50 14.81 -27.11
N GLY A 17 3.99 14.29 -25.99
CA GLY A 17 2.56 14.04 -25.78
C GLY A 17 1.90 12.89 -26.55
N THR A 18 2.42 12.43 -27.69
CA THR A 18 1.75 11.46 -28.55
C THR A 18 2.78 10.48 -29.10
N ASP A 19 2.87 9.30 -28.50
CA ASP A 19 2.99 8.04 -29.24
C ASP A 19 2.92 6.85 -28.27
N LYS A 20 2.11 5.87 -28.67
CA LYS A 20 1.83 4.65 -27.92
C LYS A 20 3.10 3.79 -27.93
N PHE A 21 3.91 3.86 -26.88
CA PHE A 21 4.85 2.77 -26.63
C PHE A 21 4.03 1.53 -26.26
N PRO A 22 4.20 0.40 -26.97
CA PRO A 22 3.57 -0.84 -26.53
C PRO A 22 4.14 -1.14 -25.15
N CYS A 23 3.26 -1.22 -24.16
CA CYS A 23 3.62 -1.83 -22.88
C CYS A 23 3.72 -3.34 -23.13
N THR A 24 4.70 -3.76 -23.94
CA THR A 24 5.13 -5.16 -24.01
C THR A 24 5.55 -5.56 -22.59
N GLY A 25 5.44 -6.83 -22.21
CA GLY A 25 5.75 -7.27 -20.84
C GLY A 25 7.19 -6.98 -20.37
N GLU A 26 8.03 -6.45 -21.25
CA GLU A 26 9.41 -6.05 -21.00
C GLU A 26 9.50 -4.79 -20.14
N LYS A 27 10.44 -4.81 -19.20
CA LYS A 27 10.75 -3.65 -18.36
C LYS A 27 11.84 -2.85 -19.04
N PHE A 28 11.62 -1.56 -19.18
CA PHE A 28 12.61 -0.56 -19.55
C PHE A 28 12.76 0.34 -18.33
N PRO A 29 13.73 0.11 -17.44
CA PRO A 29 13.96 1.01 -16.33
C PRO A 29 14.70 2.25 -16.84
N GLU A 30 14.20 3.44 -16.53
CA GLU A 30 14.83 4.69 -16.93
C GLU A 30 14.74 5.76 -15.83
N VAL A 31 15.72 6.66 -15.85
CA VAL A 31 15.68 7.92 -15.10
C VAL A 31 15.14 9.01 -16.01
N TYR A 32 14.33 9.90 -15.45
CA TYR A 32 13.69 10.98 -16.16
C TYR A 32 13.76 12.28 -15.37
N LYS A 33 13.47 13.39 -16.07
CA LYS A 33 13.16 14.67 -15.44
C LYS A 33 11.84 15.25 -15.96
N ILE A 34 11.28 16.14 -15.16
CA ILE A 34 10.15 17.01 -15.52
C ILE A 34 10.66 18.44 -15.36
N VAL A 35 10.61 19.22 -16.44
CA VAL A 35 11.07 20.61 -16.48
C VAL A 35 9.86 21.53 -16.51
N CYS A 36 9.81 22.51 -15.61
CA CYS A 36 8.85 23.62 -15.68
C CYS A 36 9.45 24.71 -16.57
N LEU A 37 8.99 24.82 -17.82
CA LEU A 37 9.59 25.72 -18.82
C LEU A 37 9.66 27.19 -18.37
N PRO A 38 8.62 27.77 -17.71
CA PRO A 38 8.67 29.17 -17.27
C PRO A 38 9.72 29.47 -16.20
N THR A 39 10.18 28.46 -15.46
CA THR A 39 11.12 28.66 -14.34
C THR A 39 12.42 27.89 -14.50
N ASN A 40 12.56 27.05 -15.53
CA ASN A 40 13.64 26.08 -15.73
C ASN A 40 13.93 25.16 -14.53
N LYS A 41 12.99 25.04 -13.58
CA LYS A 41 13.14 24.18 -12.41
C LYS A 41 12.84 22.74 -12.79
N VAL A 42 13.54 21.80 -12.17
CA VAL A 42 13.43 20.38 -12.51
C VAL A 42 12.96 19.51 -11.36
N TYR A 43 12.19 18.48 -11.69
CA TYR A 43 11.97 17.30 -10.86
C TYR A 43 12.69 16.12 -11.51
N VAL A 44 13.42 15.32 -10.73
CA VAL A 44 14.08 14.09 -11.19
C VAL A 44 13.43 12.89 -10.51
N GLY A 45 13.24 11.82 -11.26
CA GLY A 45 12.78 10.55 -10.70
C GLY A 45 13.17 9.37 -11.58
N SER A 46 12.99 8.16 -11.06
CA SER A 46 13.19 6.93 -11.82
C SER A 46 11.92 6.09 -11.95
N SER A 47 11.93 5.19 -12.93
CA SER A 47 10.95 4.12 -13.09
C SER A 47 11.67 2.79 -13.21
N SER A 48 11.32 1.81 -12.37
CA SER A 48 11.88 0.45 -12.45
C SER A 48 11.19 -0.45 -13.49
N ARG A 49 10.21 0.09 -14.23
CA ARG A 49 9.39 -0.66 -15.18
C ARG A 49 9.34 -0.03 -16.55
N CYS A 50 8.86 1.21 -16.64
CA CYS A 50 8.86 2.02 -17.85
C CYS A 50 8.48 3.46 -17.51
N VAL A 51 9.13 4.42 -18.14
CA VAL A 51 8.89 5.84 -17.92
C VAL A 51 7.54 6.27 -18.49
N TYR A 52 7.06 5.67 -19.59
CA TYR A 52 5.75 6.01 -20.16
C TYR A 52 4.60 5.87 -19.13
N ARG A 53 4.52 4.70 -18.47
CA ARG A 53 3.51 4.46 -17.43
C ARG A 53 3.72 5.43 -16.27
N ARG A 54 4.97 5.68 -15.88
CA ARG A 54 5.30 6.62 -14.82
C ARG A 54 4.83 8.03 -15.16
N PHE A 55 5.02 8.52 -16.38
CA PHE A 55 4.54 9.82 -16.84
C PHE A 55 3.02 9.92 -16.82
N LYS A 56 2.31 8.87 -17.25
CA LYS A 56 0.85 8.80 -17.14
C LYS A 56 0.40 8.91 -15.68
N ASP A 57 1.03 8.15 -14.80
CA ASP A 57 0.73 8.17 -13.36
C ASP A 57 1.03 9.55 -12.75
N ARG A 58 2.20 10.14 -13.04
CA ARG A 58 2.58 11.47 -12.54
C ARG A 58 1.59 12.55 -12.97
N ARG A 59 1.23 12.60 -14.25
CA ARG A 59 0.19 13.51 -14.76
C ARG A 59 -1.18 13.25 -14.10
N GLY A 60 -1.51 11.98 -13.84
CA GLY A 60 -2.71 11.60 -13.08
C GLY A 60 -2.70 12.17 -11.65
N PHE A 61 -1.61 11.97 -10.91
CA PHE A 61 -1.48 12.46 -9.54
C PHE A 61 -1.48 13.99 -9.46
N LEU A 62 -0.81 14.67 -10.40
CA LEU A 62 -0.80 16.13 -10.49
C LEU A 62 -2.21 16.68 -10.75
N ARG A 63 -2.96 16.12 -11.70
CA ARG A 63 -4.37 16.49 -11.93
C ARG A 63 -5.27 16.21 -10.72
N ALA A 64 -5.04 15.09 -10.04
CA ALA A 64 -5.78 14.70 -8.85
C ALA A 64 -5.32 15.43 -7.57
N LYS A 65 -4.33 16.34 -7.65
CA LYS A 65 -3.76 17.06 -6.51
C LYS A 65 -3.21 16.16 -5.39
N THR A 66 -2.64 15.03 -5.76
CA THR A 66 -2.11 14.00 -4.86
C THR A 66 -0.64 13.70 -5.11
N HIS A 67 0.05 14.54 -5.89
CA HIS A 67 1.48 14.34 -6.15
C HIS A 67 2.30 14.50 -4.86
N HIS A 68 3.29 13.61 -4.65
CA HIS A 68 4.09 13.59 -3.41
C HIS A 68 5.02 14.80 -3.30
N SER A 69 5.49 15.37 -4.42
CA SER A 69 6.17 16.66 -4.41
C SER A 69 5.15 17.80 -4.41
N ILE A 70 4.98 18.44 -3.25
CA ILE A 70 4.16 19.64 -3.09
C ILE A 70 4.70 20.83 -3.89
N LEU A 71 6.02 20.91 -4.10
CA LEU A 71 6.63 21.98 -4.89
C LEU A 71 6.25 21.84 -6.37
N LEU A 72 6.35 20.61 -6.91
CA LEU A 72 5.92 20.33 -8.27
C LEU A 72 4.41 20.50 -8.42
N GLN A 73 3.61 20.05 -7.44
CA GLN A 73 2.16 20.22 -7.45
C GLN A 73 1.76 21.70 -7.52
N ARG A 74 2.36 22.55 -6.68
CA ARG A 74 2.09 24.00 -6.69
C ARG A 74 2.51 24.66 -8.00
N ALA A 75 3.65 24.26 -8.56
CA ALA A 75 4.07 24.74 -9.87
C ALA A 75 3.07 24.31 -10.96
N TRP A 76 2.62 23.06 -10.94
CA TRP A 76 1.63 22.51 -11.87
C TRP A 76 0.25 23.14 -11.74
N ASP A 77 -0.14 23.59 -10.54
CA ASP A 77 -1.39 24.32 -10.34
C ASP A 77 -1.28 25.78 -10.81
N LYS A 78 -0.05 26.34 -10.81
CA LYS A 78 0.23 27.72 -11.22
C LYS A 78 0.41 27.87 -12.73
N TYR A 79 1.11 26.94 -13.36
CA TYR A 79 1.46 26.94 -14.78
C TYR A 79 0.66 25.86 -15.51
N LYS A 80 0.49 26.00 -16.83
CA LYS A 80 -0.34 25.05 -17.59
C LYS A 80 0.40 23.72 -17.80
N PRO A 81 -0.29 22.57 -17.90
CA PRO A 81 0.33 21.27 -18.16
C PRO A 81 1.27 21.24 -19.38
N GLU A 82 0.98 22.05 -20.40
CA GLU A 82 1.75 22.17 -21.64
C GLU A 82 3.09 22.89 -21.42
N GLU A 83 3.23 23.63 -20.31
CA GLU A 83 4.46 24.30 -19.89
C GLU A 83 5.39 23.38 -19.10
N PHE A 84 5.08 22.08 -19.04
CA PHE A 84 5.92 21.05 -18.43
C PHE A 84 6.42 20.04 -19.46
N GLN A 85 7.74 19.94 -19.56
CA GLN A 85 8.40 18.99 -20.45
C GLN A 85 8.84 17.75 -19.67
N PHE A 86 8.49 16.56 -20.19
CA PHE A 86 8.88 15.28 -19.62
C PHE A 86 9.97 14.65 -20.51
N GLU A 87 11.14 14.38 -19.94
CA GLU A 87 12.32 13.90 -20.67
C GLU A 87 12.91 12.66 -20.02
N VAL A 88 13.24 11.66 -20.83
CA VAL A 88 14.09 10.53 -20.41
C VAL A 88 15.54 11.02 -20.39
N LEU A 89 16.23 10.80 -19.27
CA LEU A 89 17.63 11.16 -19.10
C LEU A 89 18.55 9.99 -19.48
N GLU A 90 18.25 8.80 -18.95
CA GLU A 90 19.14 7.65 -19.12
C GLU A 90 18.41 6.33 -18.87
N PHE A 91 18.72 5.31 -19.66
CA PHE A 91 18.31 3.93 -19.37
C PHE A 91 19.13 3.36 -18.20
N CYS A 92 18.49 2.59 -17.33
CA CYS A 92 19.12 1.92 -16.19
C CYS A 92 18.72 0.45 -16.13
N THR A 93 19.51 -0.36 -15.43
CA THR A 93 18.99 -1.60 -14.84
C THR A 93 18.17 -1.26 -13.58
N PRO A 94 17.23 -2.13 -13.13
CA PRO A 94 16.42 -1.82 -11.96
C PRO A 94 17.23 -1.50 -10.70
N ASP A 95 18.40 -2.13 -10.54
CA ASP A 95 19.27 -1.96 -9.37
C ASP A 95 20.08 -0.65 -9.43
N GLU A 96 20.33 -0.13 -10.63
CA GLU A 96 21.04 1.14 -10.83
C GLU A 96 20.15 2.37 -10.71
N CYS A 97 18.84 2.23 -10.93
CA CYS A 97 17.96 3.38 -11.10
C CYS A 97 17.97 4.35 -9.91
N ILE A 98 18.14 3.85 -8.68
CA ILE A 98 18.25 4.71 -7.49
C ILE A 98 19.56 5.51 -7.52
N ALA A 99 20.69 4.86 -7.84
CA ALA A 99 21.98 5.53 -7.91
C ALA A 99 22.01 6.58 -9.03
N LYS A 100 21.43 6.26 -10.20
CA LYS A 100 21.32 7.22 -11.31
C LYS A 100 20.35 8.35 -10.99
N GLU A 101 19.20 8.07 -10.36
CA GLU A 101 18.30 9.12 -9.87
C GLU A 101 19.04 10.08 -8.91
N GLN A 102 19.83 9.56 -7.98
CA GLN A 102 20.65 10.37 -7.07
C GLN A 102 21.66 11.24 -7.83
N TYR A 103 22.35 10.66 -8.82
CA TYR A 103 23.29 11.39 -9.67
C TYR A 103 22.62 12.61 -10.34
N TYR A 104 21.45 12.41 -10.95
CA TYR A 104 20.74 13.50 -11.64
C TYR A 104 20.10 14.50 -10.68
N ILE A 105 19.63 14.09 -9.50
CA ILE A 105 19.19 15.02 -8.44
C ILE A 105 20.33 15.98 -8.08
N ASN A 106 21.55 15.45 -7.89
CA ASN A 106 22.72 16.25 -7.57
C ASN A 106 23.13 17.15 -8.73
N ARG A 107 23.24 16.58 -9.94
CA ARG A 107 23.65 17.28 -11.17
C ARG A 107 22.79 18.50 -11.45
N TYR A 108 21.47 18.36 -11.32
CA TYR A 108 20.53 19.46 -11.60
C TYR A 108 20.15 20.27 -10.36
N LYS A 109 20.73 19.98 -9.19
CA LYS A 109 20.34 20.56 -7.91
C LYS A 109 18.83 20.46 -7.67
N ALA A 110 18.22 19.34 -8.08
CA ALA A 110 16.77 19.19 -8.16
C ALA A 110 16.07 19.29 -6.79
N ALA A 111 16.82 19.10 -5.70
CA ALA A 111 16.31 19.24 -4.33
C ALA A 111 16.50 20.64 -3.72
N ASN A 112 17.20 21.54 -4.42
CA ASN A 112 17.26 22.95 -4.03
C ASN A 112 16.01 23.66 -4.58
N PRO A 113 15.16 24.29 -3.73
CA PRO A 113 13.94 24.97 -4.18
C PRO A 113 14.16 26.09 -5.21
N GLU A 114 15.37 26.64 -5.31
CA GLU A 114 15.75 27.60 -6.35
C GLU A 114 15.81 26.96 -7.74
N PHE A 115 16.27 25.70 -7.83
CA PHE A 115 16.56 25.00 -9.09
C PHE A 115 15.64 23.81 -9.37
N GLY A 116 14.87 23.33 -8.40
CA GLY A 116 14.10 22.12 -8.58
C GLY A 116 12.94 21.88 -7.60
N PHE A 117 12.33 20.72 -7.79
CA PHE A 117 11.08 20.31 -7.14
C PHE A 117 11.19 19.00 -6.36
N ASN A 118 12.34 18.33 -6.31
CA ASN A 118 12.51 17.18 -5.42
C ASN A 118 12.44 17.67 -3.96
N ILE A 119 11.59 17.06 -3.14
CA ILE A 119 11.51 17.41 -1.71
C ILE A 119 12.73 16.84 -0.96
N SER A 120 13.16 15.65 -1.36
CA SER A 120 14.28 14.95 -0.73
C SER A 120 15.55 15.17 -1.54
N PRO A 121 16.68 15.51 -0.90
CA PRO A 121 18.01 15.50 -1.55
C PRO A 121 18.49 14.09 -1.88
N PHE A 122 17.88 13.07 -1.27
CA PHE A 122 18.23 11.66 -1.50
C PHE A 122 17.17 10.95 -2.34
N ALA A 123 17.62 10.18 -3.33
CA ALA A 123 16.78 9.35 -4.19
C ALA A 123 16.24 8.12 -3.44
N GLY A 124 15.19 7.52 -4.02
CA GLY A 124 14.57 6.32 -3.47
C GLY A 124 13.37 6.63 -2.57
N SER A 125 12.78 5.56 -2.05
CA SER A 125 11.55 5.61 -1.28
C SER A 125 11.81 5.45 0.22
N ASN A 126 11.18 6.30 1.04
CA ASN A 126 11.16 6.15 2.50
C ASN A 126 10.35 4.93 2.97
N LYS A 127 9.70 4.19 2.07
CA LYS A 127 8.96 2.97 2.40
C LYS A 127 9.93 1.90 2.90
N GLY A 128 9.85 1.61 4.20
CA GLY A 128 10.74 0.65 4.87
C GLY A 128 12.03 1.27 5.43
N SER A 129 12.27 2.57 5.24
CA SER A 129 13.38 3.25 5.89
C SER A 129 13.15 3.25 7.40
N LYS A 130 13.92 2.43 8.13
CA LYS A 130 14.03 2.56 9.58
C LYS A 130 14.75 3.88 9.82
N PHE A 131 14.02 4.93 10.20
CA PHE A 131 14.64 6.16 10.68
C PHE A 131 15.58 5.76 11.83
N LYS A 132 16.90 5.81 11.61
CA LYS A 132 17.85 5.77 12.71
C LYS A 132 17.70 7.08 13.44
N ARG A 133 16.95 7.05 14.53
CA ARG A 133 16.68 8.23 15.34
C ARG A 133 17.99 8.68 15.97
N THR A 134 18.51 9.81 15.51
CA THR A 134 19.69 10.46 16.09
C THR A 134 19.34 11.17 17.40
N HIS A 135 18.06 11.49 17.61
CA HIS A 135 17.58 12.16 18.82
C HIS A 135 16.47 11.36 19.54
N PRO A 136 16.46 11.37 20.88
CA PRO A 136 15.34 10.87 21.67
C PRO A 136 14.04 11.57 21.27
N ILE A 137 12.91 10.85 21.26
CA ILE A 137 11.60 11.52 21.13
C ILE A 137 11.38 12.19 22.48
N ALA A 138 11.31 13.52 22.48
CA ALA A 138 10.79 14.24 23.63
C ALA A 138 9.38 13.71 23.92
N PRO A 139 9.04 13.39 25.17
CA PRO A 139 7.70 12.98 25.52
C PRO A 139 6.70 14.04 25.06
N LYS A 140 5.54 13.60 24.56
CA LYS A 140 4.46 14.53 24.18
C LYS A 140 4.06 15.35 25.40
N SER A 141 3.80 16.63 25.21
CA SER A 141 3.32 17.49 26.28
C SER A 141 1.97 16.99 26.82
N GLN A 142 1.73 17.22 28.11
CA GLN A 142 0.46 16.86 28.76
C GLN A 142 -0.75 17.42 28.01
N LYS A 143 -0.64 18.68 27.56
CA LYS A 143 -1.65 19.37 26.75
C LYS A 143 -1.95 18.62 25.45
N SER A 144 -0.94 18.10 24.76
CA SER A 144 -1.13 17.32 23.53
C SER A 144 -1.85 16.00 23.79
N ILE A 145 -1.48 15.31 24.89
CA ILE A 145 -2.12 14.07 25.32
C ILE A 145 -3.60 14.31 25.63
N GLU A 146 -3.91 15.40 26.33
CA GLU A 146 -5.26 15.76 26.73
C GLU A 146 -6.15 16.13 25.54
N LEU A 147 -5.65 16.96 24.62
CA LEU A 147 -6.36 17.29 23.37
C LEU A 147 -6.68 16.03 22.55
N MET A 148 -5.73 15.10 22.45
CA MET A 148 -5.94 13.84 21.75
C MET A 148 -7.00 12.96 22.44
N LYS A 149 -6.96 12.86 23.78
CA LYS A 149 -7.96 12.12 24.55
C LYS A 149 -9.36 12.73 24.37
N ALA A 150 -9.48 14.05 24.50
CA ALA A 150 -10.74 14.77 24.32
C ALA A 150 -11.32 14.55 22.91
N ALA A 151 -10.47 14.60 21.88
CA ALA A 151 -10.89 14.41 20.49
C ALA A 151 -11.44 13.00 20.18
N LEU A 152 -11.05 11.99 20.96
CA LEU A 152 -11.46 10.58 20.79
C LEU A 152 -12.60 10.17 21.72
N LYS A 153 -12.80 10.88 22.83
CA LYS A 153 -13.80 10.53 23.85
C LYS A 153 -15.21 10.54 23.24
N GLY A 154 -15.95 9.45 23.44
CA GLY A 154 -17.35 9.32 23.00
C GLY A 154 -17.56 9.03 21.51
N LYS A 155 -16.51 9.00 20.69
CA LYS A 155 -16.67 8.68 19.26
C LYS A 155 -16.78 7.17 19.06
N PRO A 156 -17.88 6.65 18.46
CA PRO A 156 -17.96 5.24 18.13
C PRO A 156 -16.89 4.89 17.11
N LYS A 157 -16.26 3.73 17.26
CA LYS A 157 -15.35 3.22 16.23
C LYS A 157 -16.16 2.96 14.94
N SER A 158 -15.49 3.08 13.79
CA SER A 158 -16.16 2.83 12.51
C SER A 158 -16.77 1.42 12.48
N LYS A 159 -17.90 1.27 11.78
CA LYS A 159 -18.56 -0.03 11.56
C LYS A 159 -17.58 -1.06 10.98
N GLU A 160 -16.70 -0.60 10.09
CA GLU A 160 -15.63 -1.41 9.50
C GLU A 160 -14.62 -1.90 10.54
N HIS A 161 -14.16 -1.03 11.45
CA HIS A 161 -13.23 -1.42 12.52
C HIS A 161 -13.86 -2.46 13.45
N ALA A 162 -15.13 -2.27 13.82
CA ALA A 162 -15.86 -3.23 14.64
C ALA A 162 -15.98 -4.59 13.94
N ALA A 163 -16.31 -4.61 12.64
CA ALA A 163 -16.41 -5.83 11.84
C ALA A 163 -15.06 -6.56 11.71
N LYS A 164 -13.96 -5.84 11.45
CA LYS A 164 -12.60 -6.44 11.38
C LYS A 164 -12.18 -7.06 12.70
N VAL A 165 -12.46 -6.38 13.81
CA VAL A 165 -12.18 -6.93 15.15
C VAL A 165 -13.04 -8.15 15.44
N GLY A 166 -14.32 -8.15 15.05
CA GLY A 166 -15.21 -9.30 15.18
C GLY A 166 -14.73 -10.51 14.36
N LEU A 167 -14.34 -10.29 13.11
CA LEU A 167 -13.81 -11.33 12.23
C LEU A 167 -12.50 -11.94 12.76
N ALA A 168 -11.58 -11.11 13.28
CA ALA A 168 -10.33 -11.60 13.85
C ALA A 168 -10.53 -12.46 15.11
N LYS A 169 -11.64 -12.25 15.84
CA LYS A 169 -12.01 -13.05 17.02
C LYS A 169 -12.93 -14.23 16.69
N ALA A 170 -13.32 -14.41 15.43
CA ALA A 170 -14.18 -15.50 15.01
C ALA A 170 -13.43 -16.83 15.13
N ILE A 171 -13.90 -17.71 16.02
CA ILE A 171 -13.37 -19.06 16.17
C ILE A 171 -14.31 -20.02 15.42
N PRO A 172 -13.85 -20.70 14.35
CA PRO A 172 -14.68 -21.65 13.61
C PRO A 172 -15.12 -22.84 14.46
N ILE A 173 -16.33 -23.32 14.24
CA ILE A 173 -16.91 -24.46 14.95
C ILE A 173 -17.51 -25.47 13.97
N VAL A 174 -17.66 -26.71 14.41
CA VAL A 174 -18.36 -27.76 13.69
C VAL A 174 -19.68 -28.09 14.40
N GLN A 175 -20.68 -28.42 13.60
CA GLN A 175 -21.97 -28.95 14.03
C GLN A 175 -22.00 -30.44 13.71
N LEU A 176 -22.26 -31.25 14.72
CA LEU A 176 -22.31 -32.70 14.60
C LEU A 176 -23.71 -33.21 14.97
N SER A 177 -24.13 -34.31 14.37
CA SER A 177 -25.28 -35.08 14.83
C SER A 177 -25.03 -35.62 16.24
N ILE A 178 -26.09 -36.09 16.91
CA ILE A 178 -25.96 -36.72 18.24
C ILE A 178 -25.00 -37.92 18.24
N ILE A 179 -24.95 -38.65 17.12
CA ILE A 179 -24.06 -39.80 16.92
C ILE A 179 -22.65 -39.40 16.43
N GLY A 180 -22.36 -38.11 16.25
CA GLY A 180 -21.02 -37.59 15.94
C GLY A 180 -20.74 -37.35 14.45
N THR A 181 -21.69 -37.59 13.55
CA THR A 181 -21.55 -37.30 12.12
C THR A 181 -21.46 -35.79 11.86
N LEU A 182 -20.51 -35.35 11.05
CA LEU A 182 -20.38 -33.94 10.67
C LEU A 182 -21.54 -33.48 9.80
N LEU A 183 -22.25 -32.44 10.24
CA LEU A 183 -23.36 -31.83 9.52
C LEU A 183 -22.95 -30.53 8.85
N ASN A 184 -22.18 -29.69 9.54
CA ASN A 184 -21.78 -28.38 9.00
C ASN A 184 -20.51 -27.83 9.67
N VAL A 185 -19.84 -26.89 8.98
CA VAL A 185 -18.68 -26.13 9.48
C VAL A 185 -19.01 -24.64 9.40
N TRP A 186 -19.04 -24.00 10.56
CA TRP A 186 -19.42 -22.60 10.69
C TRP A 186 -18.18 -21.73 10.90
N LYS A 187 -18.14 -20.57 10.24
CA LYS A 187 -17.06 -19.59 10.44
C LYS A 187 -16.98 -19.05 11.87
N ALA A 188 -18.10 -19.04 12.61
CA ALA A 188 -18.16 -18.80 14.06
C ALA A 188 -19.52 -19.23 14.64
N ALA A 189 -19.58 -19.38 15.96
CA ALA A 189 -20.80 -19.70 16.70
C ALA A 189 -21.96 -18.73 16.47
N GLU A 190 -21.68 -17.46 16.19
CA GLU A 190 -22.72 -16.45 15.90
C GLU A 190 -23.53 -16.82 14.65
N TYR A 191 -22.89 -17.36 13.60
CA TYR A 191 -23.57 -17.73 12.37
C TYR A 191 -24.47 -18.94 12.59
N ALA A 192 -23.96 -19.96 13.30
CA ALA A 192 -24.77 -21.11 13.68
C ALA A 192 -25.97 -20.72 14.56
N ALA A 193 -25.75 -19.82 15.53
CA ALA A 193 -26.78 -19.34 16.43
C ALA A 193 -27.91 -18.62 15.70
N ARG A 194 -27.56 -17.71 14.77
CA ARG A 194 -28.53 -16.96 13.97
C ARG A 194 -29.34 -17.89 13.04
N ASP A 195 -28.67 -18.74 12.28
CA ASP A 195 -29.32 -19.54 11.24
C ASP A 195 -30.19 -20.65 11.85
N LEU A 196 -29.75 -21.25 12.96
CA LEU A 196 -30.50 -22.30 13.66
C LEU A 196 -31.42 -21.76 14.76
N LYS A 197 -31.49 -20.43 14.94
CA LYS A 197 -32.24 -19.76 16.01
C LYS A 197 -31.92 -20.31 17.41
N LEU A 198 -30.63 -20.52 17.68
CA LEU A 198 -30.10 -21.02 18.95
C LEU A 198 -29.37 -19.93 19.73
N HIS A 199 -29.25 -20.10 21.05
CA HIS A 199 -28.44 -19.20 21.87
C HIS A 199 -26.94 -19.44 21.67
N GLN A 200 -26.20 -18.45 21.16
CA GLN A 200 -24.76 -18.54 20.88
C GLN A 200 -23.94 -19.01 22.08
N GLY A 201 -24.27 -18.53 23.29
CA GLY A 201 -23.57 -18.92 24.51
C GLY A 201 -23.70 -20.42 24.81
N ASN A 202 -24.81 -21.06 24.44
CA ASN A 202 -25.00 -22.49 24.64
C ASN A 202 -24.14 -23.31 23.67
N ILE A 203 -24.03 -22.86 22.42
CA ILE A 203 -23.15 -23.47 21.42
C ILE A 203 -21.70 -23.41 21.89
N VAL A 204 -21.25 -22.25 22.37
CA VAL A 204 -19.89 -22.07 22.91
C VAL A 204 -19.66 -22.95 24.15
N ASN A 205 -20.65 -23.07 25.03
CA ASN A 205 -20.56 -23.95 26.20
C ASN A 205 -20.46 -25.43 25.79
N CYS A 206 -21.08 -25.83 24.69
CA CYS A 206 -20.87 -27.17 24.11
C CYS A 206 -19.43 -27.35 23.61
N CYS A 207 -18.89 -26.39 22.84
CA CYS A 207 -17.50 -26.47 22.39
C CYS A 207 -16.49 -26.51 23.56
N LYS A 208 -16.83 -25.93 24.72
CA LYS A 208 -16.01 -25.96 25.94
C LYS A 208 -16.23 -27.22 26.81
N GLY A 209 -17.08 -28.15 26.39
CA GLY A 209 -17.43 -29.35 27.17
C GLY A 209 -18.34 -29.10 28.39
N LYS A 210 -18.79 -27.86 28.62
CA LYS A 210 -19.69 -27.51 29.74
C LYS A 210 -21.14 -27.96 29.51
N ARG A 211 -21.51 -28.22 28.26
CA ARG A 211 -22.82 -28.75 27.87
C ARG A 211 -22.63 -29.87 26.86
N LYS A 212 -23.41 -30.93 26.96
CA LYS A 212 -23.31 -32.06 26.01
C LYS A 212 -23.88 -31.72 24.63
N THR A 213 -25.02 -31.04 24.59
CA THR A 213 -25.73 -30.68 23.36
C THR A 213 -26.49 -29.35 23.50
N THR A 214 -26.84 -28.75 22.36
CA THR A 214 -27.85 -27.68 22.25
C THR A 214 -28.52 -27.75 20.88
N GLY A 215 -29.84 -27.55 20.84
CA GLY A 215 -30.62 -27.63 19.60
C GLY A 215 -30.63 -29.01 18.94
N GLY A 216 -30.38 -30.09 19.69
CA GLY A 216 -30.26 -31.45 19.14
C GLY A 216 -28.91 -31.77 18.48
N TYR A 217 -27.92 -30.88 18.58
CA TYR A 217 -26.60 -31.06 17.97
C TYR A 217 -25.47 -31.08 19.02
N LYS A 218 -24.38 -31.75 18.66
CA LYS A 218 -23.08 -31.64 19.31
C LYS A 218 -22.27 -30.54 18.62
N TRP A 219 -21.46 -29.81 19.40
CA TRP A 219 -20.68 -28.67 18.91
C TRP A 219 -19.25 -28.77 19.40
N MET A 220 -18.30 -28.50 18.50
CA MET A 220 -16.88 -28.56 18.82
C MET A 220 -16.15 -27.45 18.06
N TYR A 221 -15.01 -26.97 18.58
CA TYR A 221 -14.16 -26.09 17.80
C TYR A 221 -13.58 -26.86 16.60
N LYS A 222 -13.47 -26.17 15.46
CA LYS A 222 -12.97 -26.81 14.23
C LYS A 222 -11.56 -27.38 14.41
N SER A 223 -10.70 -26.71 15.17
CA SER A 223 -9.37 -27.20 15.54
C SER A 223 -9.42 -28.56 16.22
N ASP A 224 -10.29 -28.69 17.21
CA ASP A 224 -10.34 -29.85 18.09
C ASP A 224 -10.94 -31.04 17.35
N TYR A 225 -11.93 -30.78 16.48
CA TYR A 225 -12.52 -31.81 15.63
C TYR A 225 -11.49 -32.50 14.72
N TYR A 226 -10.68 -31.71 14.01
CA TYR A 226 -9.61 -32.28 13.17
C TYR A 226 -8.45 -32.85 13.99
N GLY A 227 -8.21 -32.33 15.19
CA GLY A 227 -7.29 -32.93 16.15
C GLY A 227 -7.71 -34.36 16.51
N ASN A 228 -8.97 -34.55 16.88
CA ASN A 228 -9.52 -35.84 17.30
C ASN A 228 -9.55 -36.88 16.17
N ILE A 229 -9.87 -36.48 14.93
CA ILE A 229 -9.79 -37.37 13.77
C ILE A 229 -8.37 -37.90 13.57
N ARG A 230 -7.36 -37.04 13.76
CA ARG A 230 -5.95 -37.42 13.56
C ARG A 230 -5.42 -38.34 14.65
N THR A 231 -5.96 -38.27 15.86
CA THR A 231 -5.51 -39.06 17.02
C THR A 231 -6.29 -40.36 17.21
N GLY A 232 -7.26 -40.69 16.34
CA GLY A 232 -7.95 -41.98 16.33
C GLY A 232 -8.97 -42.20 17.45
N ASN A 233 -9.25 -41.19 18.26
CA ASN A 233 -10.29 -41.27 19.29
C ASN A 233 -11.65 -40.84 18.69
N SER A 234 -12.41 -41.83 18.23
CA SER A 234 -13.83 -41.69 17.85
C SER A 234 -14.72 -42.23 18.97
#